data_AF-A0A5C8DRA8-F1
#
_entry.id   AF-A0A5C8DRA8-F1
#
_cell.length_a   1.000
_cell.length_b   1.000
_cell.length_c   1.000
_cell.angle_alpha   90.00
_cell.angle_beta   90.00
_cell.angle_gamma   90.00
#
_symmetry.space_group_name_H-M   'P 1'
#
loop_
_entity.id
_entity.type
_entity.pdbx_description
1 polymer ?
#
loop_
_entity_poly.entity_id
_entity_poly.type
_entity_poly.pdbx_seq_one_letter_code
_entity_poly.pdbx_strand_id
1 'polypeptide(L)'
;MNAKSKQSDNSTNGENIFPEEIATILKQKDREIAVRDDLLREVYAEVRQLRSQVHKLQDDLKNDPFQKAYKQASSWVSKIVFTIRQENRPLRSSELINLLERKERYLATHPNKVQYFSAFLTQAVRYKRICPYKLKGVRGYYYLLPEWMETEKKVNESYNGLIL
;
A
#
# COMPACT_ATOMS: atom_id res chain seq x y z
N MET A 1 -6.54 85.04 23.06
CA MET A 1 -5.87 84.92 24.37
C MET A 1 -6.42 83.68 25.09
N ASN A 2 -5.51 82.81 25.54
CA ASN A 2 -5.65 81.77 26.56
C ASN A 2 -6.75 80.70 26.47
N ALA A 3 -6.33 79.48 26.10
CA ALA A 3 -6.75 78.25 26.78
C ALA A 3 -5.51 77.36 26.97
N LYS A 4 -4.95 77.37 28.19
CA LYS A 4 -3.83 76.53 28.61
C LYS A 4 -4.35 75.25 29.26
N SER A 5 -3.65 74.15 28.94
CA SER A 5 -3.29 73.03 29.81
C SER A 5 -4.40 72.07 30.27
N LYS A 6 -4.49 70.92 29.59
CA LYS A 6 -4.76 69.63 30.25
C LYS A 6 -3.50 68.78 30.15
N GLN A 7 -2.77 68.74 31.27
CA GLN A 7 -1.77 67.73 31.56
C GLN A 7 -2.55 66.44 31.89
N SER A 8 -2.35 65.39 31.09
CA SER A 8 -2.81 64.04 31.40
C SER A 8 -1.58 63.21 31.69
N ASP A 9 -1.40 62.90 32.97
CA ASP A 9 -0.38 62.01 33.49
C ASP A 9 -0.54 60.61 32.88
N ASN A 10 0.34 60.26 31.95
CA ASN A 10 0.61 58.85 31.64
C ASN A 10 1.72 58.38 32.58
N SER A 11 1.34 58.09 33.83
CA SER A 11 2.18 57.34 34.76
C SER A 11 2.27 55.88 34.32
N THR A 12 3.44 55.55 33.81
CA THR A 12 4.22 54.32 34.01
C THR A 12 3.57 53.25 34.90
N ASN A 13 2.89 52.28 34.29
CA ASN A 13 2.71 50.95 34.90
C ASN A 13 3.83 50.03 34.38
N GLY A 14 5.05 50.28 34.86
CA GLY A 14 6.10 49.27 34.83
C GLY A 14 5.88 48.35 36.01
N GLU A 15 5.23 47.21 35.78
CA GLU A 15 5.13 46.13 36.76
C GLU A 15 6.55 45.76 37.21
N ASN A 16 6.86 46.03 38.47
CA ASN A 16 8.17 45.82 39.06
C ASN A 16 8.28 44.33 39.40
N ILE A 17 8.57 43.51 38.38
CA ILE A 17 8.78 42.07 38.55
C ILE A 17 10.04 41.88 39.40
N PHE A 18 9.91 41.25 40.57
CA PHE A 18 11.04 41.09 41.49
C PHE A 18 12.09 40.13 40.88
N PRO A 19 13.40 40.33 41.14
CA PRO A 19 14.46 39.49 40.58
C PRO A 19 14.29 37.98 40.84
N GLU A 20 13.63 37.60 41.94
CA GLU A 20 13.32 36.20 42.27
C GLU A 20 12.20 35.60 41.40
N GLU A 21 11.20 36.40 41.02
CA GLU A 21 10.14 35.99 40.09
C GLU A 21 10.70 35.82 38.67
N ILE A 22 11.61 36.69 38.25
CA ILE A 22 12.35 36.54 36.99
C ILE A 22 13.17 35.24 36.99
N ALA A 23 13.89 34.95 38.08
CA ALA A 23 14.71 33.75 38.19
C ALA A 23 13.88 32.46 38.16
N THR A 24 12.70 32.46 38.78
CA THR A 24 11.78 31.32 38.75
C THR A 24 11.15 31.11 37.38
N ILE A 25 10.75 32.19 36.69
CA ILE A 25 10.24 32.14 35.32
C ILE A 25 11.31 31.61 34.36
N LEU A 26 12.56 32.09 34.45
CA LEU A 26 13.67 31.61 33.62
C LEU A 26 13.92 30.11 33.84
N LYS A 27 13.95 29.65 35.09
CA LYS A 27 14.12 28.22 35.42
C LYS A 27 12.97 27.35 34.89
N GLN A 28 11.75 27.87 34.90
CA GLN A 28 10.58 27.19 34.32
C GLN A 28 10.72 27.09 32.79
N LYS A 29 11.14 28.18 32.14
CA LYS A 29 11.36 28.22 30.69
C LYS A 29 12.50 27.31 30.24
N ASP A 30 13.59 27.25 30.99
CA ASP A 30 14.70 26.33 30.69
C ASP A 30 14.26 24.86 30.76
N ARG A 31 13.39 24.52 31.73
CA ARG A 31 12.79 23.17 31.81
C ARG A 31 11.85 22.90 30.63
N GLU A 32 11.02 23.86 30.24
CA GLU A 32 10.16 23.72 29.05
C GLU A 32 10.97 23.53 27.77
N ILE A 33 12.09 24.25 27.62
CA ILE A 33 13.01 24.10 26.48
C ILE A 33 13.63 22.70 26.49
N ALA A 34 14.14 22.24 27.63
CA ALA A 34 14.74 20.90 27.74
C ALA A 34 13.75 19.79 27.35
N VAL A 35 12.51 19.85 27.84
CA VAL A 35 11.46 18.87 27.48
C VAL A 35 11.13 18.93 25.99
N ARG A 36 11.05 20.13 25.41
CA ARG A 36 10.80 20.28 23.97
C ARG A 36 11.94 19.75 23.13
N ASP A 37 13.18 19.97 23.53
CA ASP A 37 14.37 19.50 22.82
C ASP A 37 14.48 17.97 22.85
N ASP A 38 14.15 17.36 23.99
CA ASP A 38 14.10 15.89 24.11
C ASP A 38 13.00 15.31 23.23
N LEU A 39 11.79 15.90 23.23
CA LEU A 39 10.70 15.47 22.36
C LEU A 39 11.06 15.63 20.87
N LEU A 40 11.67 16.76 20.50
CA LEU A 40 12.15 16.97 19.13
C LEU A 40 13.14 15.89 18.72
N ARG A 41 14.09 15.55 19.59
CA ARG A 41 15.09 14.51 19.33
C ARG A 41 14.44 13.14 19.09
N GLU A 42 13.43 12.78 19.88
CA GLU A 42 12.67 11.54 19.72
C GLU A 42 11.91 11.51 18.38
N VAL A 43 11.17 12.58 18.06
CA VAL A 43 10.43 12.70 16.80
C VAL A 43 11.38 12.64 15.59
N TYR A 44 12.53 13.31 15.66
CA TYR A 44 13.55 13.23 14.59
C TYR A 44 14.10 11.81 14.41
N ALA A 45 14.31 11.07 15.50
CA ALA A 45 14.75 9.69 15.44
C ALA A 45 13.69 8.79 14.79
N GLU A 46 12.43 8.94 15.16
CA GLU A 46 11.31 8.19 14.60
C GLU A 46 11.12 8.50 13.11
N VAL A 47 11.10 9.78 12.72
CA VAL A 47 10.99 10.19 11.31
C VAL A 47 12.14 9.62 10.48
N ARG A 48 13.36 9.58 11.03
CA ARG A 48 14.51 8.98 10.36
C ARG A 48 14.34 7.47 10.17
N GLN A 49 13.87 6.77 11.20
CA GLN A 49 13.59 5.33 11.12
C GLN A 49 12.49 5.02 10.09
N LEU A 50 11.37 5.75 10.15
CA LEU A 50 10.27 5.59 9.20
C LEU A 50 10.71 5.84 7.76
N ARG A 51 11.49 6.90 7.51
CA ARG A 51 12.06 7.17 6.18
C ARG A 51 12.95 6.03 5.70
N SER A 52 13.77 5.46 6.58
CA SER A 52 14.62 4.31 6.25
C SER A 52 13.77 3.07 5.92
N GLN A 53 12.71 2.80 6.68
CA GLN A 53 11.79 1.69 6.41
C GLN A 53 11.05 1.88 5.09
N VAL A 54 10.54 3.08 4.81
CA VAL A 54 9.89 3.40 3.54
C VAL A 54 10.85 3.20 2.37
N HIS A 55 12.10 3.67 2.49
CA HIS A 55 13.08 3.49 1.43
C HIS A 55 13.39 2.00 1.19
N LYS A 56 13.56 1.22 2.27
CA LYS A 56 13.80 -0.22 2.17
C LYS A 56 12.62 -0.95 1.51
N LEU A 57 11.40 -0.66 1.94
CA LEU A 57 10.18 -1.23 1.34
C LEU A 57 10.02 -0.83 -0.13
N GLN A 58 10.37 0.40 -0.50
CA GLN A 58 10.35 0.84 -1.90
C GLN A 58 11.40 0.13 -2.75
N ASP A 59 12.59 -0.11 -2.21
CA ASP A 59 13.65 -0.84 -2.89
C ASP A 59 13.31 -2.32 -3.02
N ASP A 60 12.74 -2.94 -1.98
CA ASP A 60 12.24 -4.31 -2.02
C ASP A 60 11.13 -4.46 -3.08
N LEU A 61 10.22 -3.47 -3.18
CA LEU A 61 9.15 -3.46 -4.18
C LEU A 61 9.69 -3.28 -5.62
N LYS A 62 10.67 -2.38 -5.82
CA LYS A 62 11.29 -2.15 -7.13
C LYS A 62 12.16 -3.32 -7.59
N ASN A 63 12.78 -4.02 -6.64
CA ASN A 63 13.66 -5.14 -6.93
C ASN A 63 12.95 -6.48 -6.93
N ASP A 64 11.65 -6.52 -6.63
CA ASP A 64 10.81 -7.70 -6.80
C ASP A 64 10.97 -8.24 -8.24
N PRO A 65 11.61 -9.41 -8.43
CA PRO A 65 11.83 -10.02 -9.75
C PRO A 65 10.51 -10.22 -10.50
N PHE A 66 9.40 -10.36 -9.76
CA PHE A 66 8.07 -10.60 -10.30
C PHE A 66 7.40 -9.30 -10.79
N GLN A 67 7.62 -8.15 -10.15
CA GLN A 67 7.15 -6.87 -10.72
C GLN A 67 7.86 -6.51 -12.03
N LYS A 68 9.17 -6.80 -12.13
CA LYS A 68 9.91 -6.63 -13.39
C LYS A 68 9.39 -7.54 -14.52
N ALA A 69 8.84 -8.71 -14.17
CA ALA A 69 8.28 -9.65 -15.12
C ALA A 69 6.84 -9.29 -15.58
N TYR A 70 6.07 -8.57 -14.75
CA TYR A 70 4.74 -8.11 -15.13
C TYR A 70 4.82 -6.94 -16.12
N LYS A 71 4.82 -7.25 -17.42
CA LYS A 71 4.77 -6.23 -18.46
C LYS A 71 3.33 -5.80 -18.70
N GLN A 72 2.99 -4.55 -18.41
CA GLN A 72 1.67 -3.98 -18.66
C GLN A 72 1.23 -4.10 -20.13
N ALA A 73 2.20 -4.07 -21.07
CA ALA A 73 1.98 -4.26 -22.50
C ALA A 73 1.72 -5.72 -22.93
N SER A 74 1.72 -6.68 -21.99
CA SER A 74 1.47 -8.09 -22.30
C SER A 74 0.01 -8.33 -22.71
N SER A 75 -0.21 -9.39 -23.48
CA SER A 75 -1.57 -9.86 -23.75
C SER A 75 -2.29 -10.29 -22.46
N TRP A 76 -3.62 -10.21 -22.47
CA TRP A 76 -4.45 -10.68 -21.35
C TRP A 76 -4.19 -12.15 -20.99
N VAL A 77 -3.95 -13.00 -21.99
CA VAL A 77 -3.58 -14.41 -21.77
C VAL A 77 -2.28 -14.52 -20.98
N SER A 78 -1.26 -13.74 -21.33
CA SER A 78 0.01 -13.72 -20.59
C SER A 78 -0.18 -13.18 -19.18
N LYS A 79 -1.03 -12.15 -18.99
CA LYS A 79 -1.36 -11.60 -17.66
C LYS A 79 -2.07 -12.64 -16.78
N ILE A 80 -2.98 -13.44 -17.35
CA ILE A 80 -3.67 -14.54 -16.65
C ILE A 80 -2.66 -15.59 -16.19
N VAL A 81 -1.83 -16.10 -17.10
CA VAL A 81 -0.81 -17.12 -16.79
C VAL A 81 0.14 -16.62 -15.71
N PHE A 82 0.60 -15.37 -15.85
CA PHE A 82 1.46 -14.72 -14.88
C PHE A 82 0.80 -14.66 -13.49
N THR A 83 -0.48 -14.26 -13.43
CA THR A 83 -1.21 -14.14 -12.17
C THR A 83 -1.37 -15.49 -11.47
N ILE A 84 -1.71 -16.55 -12.21
CA ILE A 84 -1.80 -17.91 -11.65
C ILE A 84 -0.44 -18.37 -11.10
N ARG A 85 0.64 -18.12 -11.87
CA ARG A 85 2.00 -18.46 -11.45
C ARG A 85 2.44 -17.68 -10.21
N GLN A 86 2.09 -16.39 -10.13
CA GLN A 86 2.45 -15.51 -9.03
C GLN A 86 1.75 -15.92 -7.72
N GLU A 87 0.45 -16.22 -7.77
CA GLU A 87 -0.30 -16.67 -6.60
C GLU A 87 0.04 -18.12 -6.21
N ASN A 88 0.73 -18.84 -7.09
CA ASN A 88 1.16 -20.23 -6.91
C ASN A 88 0.03 -21.16 -6.41
N ARG A 89 -1.19 -20.95 -6.91
CA ARG A 89 -2.36 -21.77 -6.61
C ARG A 89 -3.38 -21.71 -7.75
N PRO A 90 -4.29 -22.70 -7.88
CA PRO A 90 -5.41 -22.60 -8.78
C PRO A 90 -6.31 -21.42 -8.42
N LEU A 91 -6.75 -20.68 -9.44
CA LEU A 91 -7.61 -19.50 -9.25
C LEU A 91 -8.93 -19.65 -9.99
N ARG A 92 -10.02 -19.16 -9.40
CA ARG A 92 -11.29 -19.00 -10.12
C ARG A 92 -11.27 -17.73 -10.96
N SER A 93 -12.20 -17.65 -11.92
CA SER A 93 -12.37 -16.45 -12.75
C SER A 93 -12.58 -15.18 -11.92
N SER A 94 -13.35 -15.25 -10.84
CA SER A 94 -13.60 -14.09 -9.96
C SER A 94 -12.34 -13.64 -9.24
N GLU A 95 -11.50 -14.58 -8.79
CA GLU A 95 -10.23 -14.29 -8.11
C GLU A 95 -9.23 -13.65 -9.08
N LEU A 96 -9.12 -14.19 -10.30
CA LEU A 96 -8.28 -13.62 -11.35
C LEU A 96 -8.68 -12.18 -11.68
N ILE A 97 -9.99 -11.93 -11.82
CA ILE A 97 -10.52 -10.59 -12.07
C ILE A 97 -10.12 -9.66 -10.90
N ASN A 98 -10.39 -10.05 -9.65
CA ASN A 98 -10.08 -9.24 -8.48
C ASN A 98 -8.57 -8.89 -8.36
N LEU A 99 -7.69 -9.84 -8.69
CA LEU A 99 -6.24 -9.64 -8.65
C LEU A 99 -5.77 -8.72 -9.78
N LEU A 100 -6.31 -8.90 -10.99
CA LEU A 100 -5.93 -8.12 -12.15
C LEU A 100 -6.49 -6.69 -12.10
N GLU A 101 -7.67 -6.47 -11.52
CA GLU A 101 -8.22 -5.11 -11.35
C GLU A 101 -7.33 -4.19 -10.52
N ARG A 102 -6.63 -4.75 -9.52
CA ARG A 102 -5.67 -3.98 -8.70
C ARG A 102 -4.48 -3.48 -9.51
N LYS A 103 -4.16 -4.15 -10.63
CA LYS A 103 -3.00 -3.86 -11.49
C LYS A 103 -3.40 -3.17 -12.80
N GLU A 104 -4.62 -3.40 -13.29
CA GLU A 104 -5.10 -2.99 -14.60
C GLU A 104 -6.30 -2.05 -14.48
N ARG A 105 -6.03 -0.75 -14.62
CA ARG A 105 -7.04 0.31 -14.53
C ARG A 105 -8.21 0.09 -15.49
N TYR A 106 -7.94 -0.37 -16.70
CA TYR A 106 -8.98 -0.60 -17.71
C TYR A 106 -9.99 -1.67 -17.27
N LEU A 107 -9.50 -2.78 -16.67
CA LEU A 107 -10.37 -3.83 -16.15
C LEU A 107 -11.16 -3.33 -14.94
N ALA A 108 -10.54 -2.54 -14.07
CA ALA A 108 -11.18 -1.96 -12.90
C ALA A 108 -12.40 -1.09 -13.24
N THR A 109 -12.33 -0.34 -14.35
CA THR A 109 -13.41 0.55 -14.81
C THR A 109 -14.40 -0.09 -15.78
N HIS A 110 -14.18 -1.34 -16.21
CA HIS A 110 -15.01 -1.97 -17.24
C HIS A 110 -16.41 -2.31 -16.67
N PRO A 111 -17.52 -1.98 -17.37
CA PRO A 111 -18.87 -2.13 -16.84
C PRO A 111 -19.28 -3.61 -16.65
N ASN A 112 -18.86 -4.49 -17.57
CA ASN A 112 -19.10 -5.93 -17.46
C ASN A 112 -17.79 -6.72 -17.50
N LYS A 113 -17.14 -6.81 -16.35
CA LYS A 113 -15.81 -7.42 -16.20
C LYS A 113 -15.83 -8.92 -16.45
N VAL A 114 -16.87 -9.61 -15.98
CA VAL A 114 -17.01 -11.06 -16.12
C VAL A 114 -17.12 -11.44 -17.59
N GLN A 115 -18.01 -10.77 -18.34
CA GLN A 115 -18.19 -11.04 -19.76
C GLN A 115 -16.92 -10.71 -20.56
N TYR A 116 -16.32 -9.54 -20.32
CA TYR A 116 -15.07 -9.13 -20.96
C TYR A 116 -13.95 -10.15 -20.70
N PHE A 117 -13.76 -10.55 -19.46
CA PHE A 117 -12.68 -11.44 -19.05
C PHE A 117 -12.87 -12.89 -19.55
N SER A 118 -14.12 -13.33 -19.71
CA SER A 118 -14.44 -14.68 -20.18
C SER A 118 -13.86 -15.00 -21.56
N ALA A 119 -13.76 -14.01 -22.45
CA ALA A 119 -13.17 -14.17 -23.77
C ALA A 119 -11.67 -14.53 -23.68
N PHE A 120 -10.92 -13.86 -22.80
CA PHE A 120 -9.50 -14.12 -22.62
C PHE A 120 -9.22 -15.44 -21.90
N LEU A 121 -10.07 -15.82 -20.93
CA LEU A 121 -10.00 -17.14 -20.31
C LEU A 121 -10.24 -18.24 -21.34
N THR A 122 -11.25 -18.09 -22.18
CA THR A 122 -11.55 -19.04 -23.27
C THR A 122 -10.37 -19.15 -24.23
N GLN A 123 -9.76 -18.02 -24.60
CA GLN A 123 -8.59 -17.98 -25.45
C GLN A 123 -7.36 -18.64 -24.81
N ALA A 124 -7.13 -18.42 -23.51
CA ALA A 124 -6.04 -19.02 -22.77
C ALA A 124 -6.18 -20.55 -22.67
N VAL A 125 -7.40 -21.05 -22.44
CA VAL A 125 -7.70 -22.49 -22.45
C VAL A 125 -7.50 -23.07 -23.85
N ARG A 126 -8.03 -22.40 -24.89
CA ARG A 126 -7.88 -22.84 -26.29
C ARG A 126 -6.42 -22.97 -26.71
N TYR A 127 -5.56 -22.04 -26.27
CA TYR A 127 -4.12 -22.08 -26.52
C TYR A 127 -3.33 -22.96 -25.54
N LYS A 128 -4.03 -23.74 -24.70
CA LYS A 128 -3.43 -24.64 -23.70
C LYS A 128 -2.43 -23.92 -22.79
N ARG A 129 -2.66 -22.63 -22.54
CA ARG A 129 -1.84 -21.82 -21.62
C ARG A 129 -2.27 -21.99 -20.17
N ILE A 130 -3.53 -22.37 -19.98
CA ILE A 130 -4.14 -22.74 -18.69
C ILE A 130 -5.09 -23.93 -18.91
N CYS A 131 -5.35 -24.68 -17.84
CA CYS A 131 -6.24 -25.84 -17.85
C CYS A 131 -7.41 -25.60 -16.88
N PRO A 132 -8.67 -25.77 -17.32
CA PRO A 132 -9.80 -25.74 -16.42
C PRO A 132 -9.89 -27.05 -15.64
N TYR A 133 -10.01 -26.96 -14.31
CA TYR A 133 -10.19 -28.10 -13.42
C TYR A 133 -11.49 -27.97 -12.63
N LYS A 134 -12.24 -29.07 -12.61
CA LYS A 134 -13.53 -29.15 -11.95
C LYS A 134 -13.38 -29.84 -10.60
N LEU A 135 -13.41 -29.07 -9.53
CA LEU A 135 -13.45 -29.60 -8.17
C LEU A 135 -14.88 -30.07 -7.84
N LYS A 136 -15.00 -31.29 -7.30
CA LYS A 136 -16.30 -31.84 -6.86
C LYS A 136 -16.89 -30.98 -5.75
N GLY A 137 -18.19 -30.71 -5.81
CA GLY A 137 -18.90 -29.87 -4.84
C GLY A 137 -18.77 -28.36 -5.04
N VAL A 138 -17.89 -27.87 -5.93
CA VAL A 138 -17.71 -26.44 -6.19
C VAL A 138 -18.32 -26.03 -7.53
N ARG A 139 -19.05 -24.91 -7.54
CA ARG A 139 -19.59 -24.30 -8.78
C ARG A 139 -18.48 -23.57 -9.54
N GLY A 140 -18.45 -23.75 -10.87
CA GLY A 140 -17.43 -23.17 -11.74
C GLY A 140 -16.19 -24.06 -11.91
N TYR A 141 -15.11 -23.46 -12.39
CA TYR A 141 -13.80 -24.09 -12.63
C TYR A 141 -12.70 -23.33 -11.90
N TYR A 142 -11.68 -24.06 -11.50
CA TYR A 142 -10.37 -23.51 -11.18
C TYR A 142 -9.50 -23.54 -12.43
N TYR A 143 -8.67 -22.53 -12.61
CA TYR A 143 -7.71 -22.47 -13.71
C TYR A 143 -6.31 -22.72 -13.18
N LEU A 144 -5.63 -23.69 -13.79
CA LEU A 144 -4.30 -24.16 -13.42
C LEU A 144 -3.32 -23.97 -14.56
N LEU A 145 -2.03 -24.00 -14.24
CA LEU A 145 -0.99 -24.11 -15.26
C LEU A 145 -0.92 -25.55 -15.81
N PRO A 146 -0.62 -25.73 -17.11
CA PRO A 146 -0.51 -27.07 -17.70
C PRO A 146 0.54 -27.94 -17.00
N GLU A 147 1.62 -27.33 -16.49
CA GLU A 147 2.69 -28.02 -15.76
C GLU A 147 2.24 -28.61 -14.40
N TRP A 148 1.07 -28.22 -13.90
CA TRP A 148 0.47 -28.77 -12.68
C TRP A 148 -0.44 -29.97 -12.96
N MET A 149 -0.72 -30.26 -14.22
CA MET A 149 -1.59 -31.35 -14.64
C MET A 149 -0.73 -32.54 -15.08
N GLU A 150 -1.01 -33.73 -14.56
CA GLU A 150 -0.43 -34.98 -15.03
C GLU A 150 -1.19 -35.48 -16.27
N THR A 151 -2.51 -35.33 -16.25
CA THR A 151 -3.42 -35.56 -17.39
C THR A 151 -4.51 -34.51 -17.35
N GLU A 152 -5.34 -34.37 -18.41
CA GLU A 152 -6.39 -33.33 -18.48
C GLU A 152 -7.36 -33.29 -17.28
N LYS A 153 -7.44 -34.38 -16.50
CA LYS A 153 -8.34 -34.49 -15.33
C LYS A 153 -7.61 -34.80 -14.02
N LYS A 154 -6.30 -35.03 -14.03
CA LYS A 154 -5.52 -35.38 -12.84
C LYS A 154 -4.42 -34.35 -12.62
N VAL A 155 -4.43 -33.76 -11.44
CA VAL A 155 -3.39 -32.84 -10.99
C VAL A 155 -2.22 -33.68 -10.51
N ASN A 156 -1.00 -33.24 -10.85
CA ASN A 156 0.22 -33.89 -10.42
C ASN A 156 0.32 -33.85 -8.88
N GLU A 157 0.75 -34.97 -8.28
CA GLU A 157 0.84 -35.15 -6.83
C GLU A 157 1.65 -34.05 -6.14
N SER A 158 2.70 -33.54 -6.79
CA SER A 158 3.53 -32.43 -6.29
C SER A 158 2.74 -31.13 -6.07
N TYR A 159 1.59 -30.97 -6.73
CA TYR A 159 0.75 -29.76 -6.67
C TYR A 159 -0.61 -30.03 -6.03
N ASN A 160 -0.85 -31.24 -5.52
CA ASN A 160 -2.14 -31.60 -4.93
C ASN A 160 -2.45 -30.75 -3.68
N GLY A 161 -1.41 -30.36 -2.92
CA GLY A 161 -1.53 -29.45 -1.78
C GLY A 161 -1.92 -28.01 -2.13
N LEU A 162 -1.93 -27.63 -3.41
CA LEU A 162 -2.38 -26.29 -3.83
C LEU A 162 -3.90 -26.22 -4.07
N ILE A 163 -4.58 -27.37 -4.13
CA ILE A 163 -6.01 -27.49 -4.50
C ILE A 163 -6.91 -27.55 -3.24
N LEU A 164 -6.32 -27.78 -2.06
CA LEU A 164 -7.00 -27.99 -0.78
C LEU A 164 -6.94 -26.75 0.11
#